data_AF-A0A081SGD0-F1
#
_entry.id   AF-A0A081SGD0-F1
#
_cell.length_a   1.000
_cell.length_b   1.000
_cell.length_c   1.000
_cell.angle_alpha   90.00
_cell.angle_beta   90.00
_cell.angle_gamma   90.00
#
_symmetry.space_group_name_H-M   'P 1'
#
loop_
_entity.id
_entity.type
_entity.pdbx_description
1 polymer ?
#
loop_
_entity_poly.entity_id
_entity_poly.type
_entity_poly.pdbx_seq_one_letter_code
_entity_poly.pdbx_strand_id
1 'polypeptide(L)'
;MANENAVKVTSNNTVKSAAKSASAPASSSSDKALELYYRLVEFYEKNQQLVIGAGVVLVLVVGGFVFWNQQQATREAEASAMLRKAMTAYKDENFELAVNGDSTSAGLAKLVTQFSGTATGETAKLYLANIYFQKGSLDSALQLYSSISTSAPLVAAAATAGEAACYEQKKDFKKAASLYKSAAAKVGNDSYVSVYLNDAARAFELAGEKKEALELLERLKKEFSDTKEGRDAEKAIARLKS
;
A
#
# COMPACT_ATOMS: atom_id res chain seq x y z
N MET A 1 -39.91 75.12 1.12
CA MET A 1 -40.80 75.05 -0.06
C MET A 1 -41.82 73.94 0.17
N ALA A 2 -43.12 74.28 0.04
CA ALA A 2 -44.36 73.47 -0.01
C ALA A 2 -44.65 72.50 1.16
N ASN A 3 -45.60 72.76 2.06
CA ASN A 3 -47.09 72.85 1.98
C ASN A 3 -47.82 71.49 2.08
N GLU A 4 -48.22 71.18 3.32
CA GLU A 4 -49.58 70.85 3.82
C GLU A 4 -50.69 70.32 2.87
N ASN A 5 -51.34 69.23 3.33
CA ASN A 5 -52.76 68.81 3.21
C ASN A 5 -52.86 67.27 3.00
N ALA A 6 -53.77 66.49 3.59
CA ALA A 6 -54.88 66.75 4.50
C ALA A 6 -55.26 65.45 5.24
N VAL A 7 -55.87 65.67 6.40
CA VAL A 7 -56.67 64.78 7.28
C VAL A 7 -57.89 64.25 6.47
N LYS A 8 -58.40 63.01 6.55
CA LYS A 8 -59.18 62.39 7.64
C LYS A 8 -59.85 61.07 7.16
N VAL A 9 -60.44 60.31 8.10
CA VAL A 9 -61.56 59.32 7.98
C VAL A 9 -61.14 57.85 7.75
N THR A 10 -61.56 56.81 8.48
CA THR A 10 -62.35 56.59 9.71
C THR A 10 -62.25 55.10 10.09
N SER A 11 -62.16 54.83 11.39
CA SER A 11 -62.64 53.67 12.17
C SER A 11 -62.62 52.22 11.63
N ASN A 12 -61.95 51.37 12.41
CA ASN A 12 -62.41 50.11 13.00
C ASN A 12 -63.02 48.98 12.13
N ASN A 13 -62.25 47.90 12.11
CA ASN A 13 -62.53 46.62 12.77
C ASN A 13 -63.48 45.60 12.11
N THR A 14 -62.94 44.37 12.12
CA THR A 14 -63.60 43.07 12.25
C THR A 14 -64.35 42.42 11.07
N VAL A 15 -63.64 41.40 10.54
CA VAL A 15 -64.03 39.97 10.57
C VAL A 15 -64.65 39.36 9.31
N LYS A 16 -64.13 38.14 9.06
CA LYS A 16 -64.62 37.00 8.25
C LYS A 16 -64.33 37.07 6.75
N SER A 17 -63.96 35.99 6.06
CA SER A 17 -63.55 34.61 6.39
C SER A 17 -63.60 33.87 5.06
N ALA A 18 -62.63 32.96 4.84
CA ALA A 18 -62.65 31.83 3.90
C ALA A 18 -62.65 32.19 2.39
N ALA A 19 -62.05 31.44 1.46
CA ALA A 19 -61.47 30.10 1.41
C ALA A 19 -60.42 30.08 0.27
N LYS A 20 -59.21 29.53 0.47
CA LYS A 20 -58.77 28.14 0.20
C LYS A 20 -58.49 27.79 -1.28
N SER A 21 -57.21 27.53 -1.59
CA SER A 21 -56.68 26.58 -2.60
C SER A 21 -55.16 26.85 -2.77
N ALA A 22 -54.20 25.93 -2.69
CA ALA A 22 -54.13 24.51 -2.37
C ALA A 22 -52.66 24.21 -1.98
N SER A 23 -52.44 23.60 -0.81
CA SER A 23 -51.13 23.12 -0.37
C SER A 23 -51.01 21.62 -0.67
N ALA A 24 -50.01 21.21 -1.46
CA ALA A 24 -49.58 19.81 -1.54
C ALA A 24 -49.16 19.32 -0.14
N PRO A 25 -49.48 18.08 0.28
CA PRO A 25 -49.07 17.62 1.59
C PRO A 25 -47.57 17.30 1.56
N ALA A 26 -46.81 18.02 2.37
CA ALA A 26 -45.46 17.63 2.73
C ALA A 26 -45.54 16.33 3.54
N SER A 27 -45.18 15.19 2.92
CA SER A 27 -45.05 13.92 3.66
C SER A 27 -43.97 14.08 4.71
N SER A 28 -44.36 13.95 5.97
CA SER A 28 -43.48 14.14 7.11
C SER A 28 -42.42 13.02 7.14
N SER A 29 -41.25 13.29 7.71
CA SER A 29 -40.18 12.28 7.84
C SER A 29 -40.67 11.00 8.54
N SER A 30 -41.71 11.11 9.37
CA SER A 30 -42.36 10.01 10.08
C SER A 30 -43.17 9.10 9.16
N ASP A 31 -43.85 9.66 8.15
CA ASP A 31 -44.66 8.87 7.21
C ASP A 31 -43.77 8.00 6.30
N LYS A 32 -42.64 8.56 5.85
CA LYS A 32 -41.65 7.81 5.05
C LYS A 32 -40.96 6.71 5.86
N ALA A 33 -40.70 6.95 7.14
CA ALA A 33 -40.14 5.95 8.05
C ALA A 33 -41.15 4.81 8.30
N LEU A 34 -42.43 5.15 8.43
CA LEU A 34 -43.49 4.17 8.64
C LEU A 34 -43.77 3.35 7.37
N GLU A 35 -43.76 3.98 6.19
CA GLU A 35 -43.89 3.30 4.90
C GLU A 35 -42.71 2.36 4.62
N LEU A 36 -41.49 2.77 4.97
CA LEU A 36 -40.30 1.91 4.91
C LEU A 36 -40.42 0.74 5.88
N TYR A 37 -40.90 0.98 7.10
CA TYR A 37 -41.11 -0.06 8.10
C TYR A 37 -42.09 -1.14 7.60
N TYR A 38 -43.26 -0.76 7.09
CA TYR A 38 -44.23 -1.72 6.56
C TYR A 38 -43.67 -2.52 5.37
N ARG A 39 -42.94 -1.87 4.45
CA ARG A 39 -42.27 -2.56 3.34
C ARG A 39 -41.20 -3.55 3.79
N LEU A 40 -40.48 -3.26 4.88
CA LEU A 40 -39.49 -4.16 5.46
C LEU A 40 -40.15 -5.37 6.13
N VAL A 41 -41.27 -5.17 6.82
CA VAL A 41 -42.04 -6.25 7.47
C VAL A 41 -42.65 -7.18 6.43
N GLU A 42 -43.32 -6.64 5.40
CA GLU A 42 -43.88 -7.46 4.31
C GLU A 42 -42.79 -8.25 3.56
N PHE A 43 -41.63 -7.63 3.33
CA PHE A 43 -40.49 -8.31 2.70
C PHE A 43 -39.92 -9.43 3.58
N TYR A 44 -39.80 -9.19 4.88
CA TYR A 44 -39.34 -10.19 5.85
C TYR A 44 -40.30 -11.37 5.95
N GLU A 45 -41.60 -11.13 6.09
CA GLU A 45 -42.60 -12.20 6.19
C GLU A 45 -42.65 -13.06 4.92
N LYS A 46 -42.55 -12.44 3.73
CA LYS A 46 -42.57 -13.16 2.46
C LYS A 46 -41.29 -13.93 2.17
N ASN A 47 -40.15 -13.48 2.71
CA ASN A 47 -38.82 -14.03 2.41
C ASN A 47 -38.08 -14.51 3.66
N GLN A 48 -38.80 -14.89 4.72
CA GLN A 48 -38.23 -15.13 6.06
C GLN A 48 -37.08 -16.14 6.04
N GLN A 49 -37.21 -17.22 5.27
CA GLN A 49 -36.15 -18.23 5.14
C GLN A 49 -34.90 -17.68 4.44
N LEU A 50 -35.07 -16.84 3.42
CA LEU A 50 -33.96 -16.18 2.72
C LEU A 50 -33.27 -15.14 3.61
N VAL A 51 -34.03 -14.36 4.39
CA VAL A 51 -33.45 -13.35 5.29
C VAL A 51 -32.69 -14.01 6.44
N ILE A 52 -33.24 -15.08 7.04
CA ILE A 52 -32.53 -15.86 8.07
C ILE A 52 -31.29 -16.53 7.49
N GLY A 53 -31.40 -17.15 6.31
CA GLY A 53 -30.26 -17.75 5.62
C GLY A 53 -29.15 -16.74 5.30
N ALA A 54 -29.52 -15.57 4.77
CA ALA A 54 -28.59 -14.48 4.51
C ALA A 54 -27.95 -13.95 5.81
N GLY A 55 -28.71 -13.83 6.90
CA GLY A 55 -28.20 -13.44 8.21
C GLY A 55 -27.18 -14.43 8.77
N VAL A 56 -27.45 -15.74 8.68
CA VAL A 56 -26.50 -16.79 9.09
C VAL A 56 -25.22 -16.73 8.25
N VAL A 57 -25.34 -16.62 6.93
CA VAL A 57 -24.18 -16.49 6.04
C VAL A 57 -23.36 -15.23 6.39
N LEU A 58 -24.02 -14.10 6.65
CA LEU A 58 -23.36 -12.87 7.04
C LEU A 58 -22.58 -13.03 8.37
N VAL A 59 -23.19 -13.66 9.38
CA VAL A 59 -22.52 -13.93 10.66
C VAL A 59 -21.32 -14.87 10.47
N LEU A 60 -21.44 -15.90 9.64
CA LEU A 60 -20.31 -16.81 9.35
C LEU A 60 -19.17 -16.09 8.62
N VAL A 61 -19.48 -15.23 7.65
CA VAL A 61 -18.48 -14.45 6.90
C VAL A 61 -17.80 -13.44 7.82
N VAL A 62 -18.56 -12.67 8.59
CA VAL A 62 -18.01 -11.67 9.52
C VAL A 62 -17.25 -12.34 10.66
N GLY A 63 -17.81 -13.39 11.26
CA GLY A 63 -17.16 -14.16 12.33
C GLY A 63 -15.86 -14.83 11.85
N GLY A 64 -15.89 -15.44 10.66
CA GLY A 64 -14.70 -16.00 10.01
C GLY A 64 -13.64 -14.94 9.72
N PHE A 65 -14.04 -13.77 9.20
CA PHE A 65 -13.13 -12.65 8.94
C PHE A 65 -12.47 -12.12 10.22
N VAL A 66 -13.24 -11.93 11.29
CA VAL A 66 -12.72 -11.46 12.58
C VAL A 66 -11.76 -12.49 13.18
N PHE A 67 -12.12 -13.77 13.17
CA PHE A 67 -11.25 -14.85 13.66
C PHE A 67 -9.94 -14.92 12.86
N TRP A 68 -10.02 -14.88 11.53
CA TRP A 68 -8.86 -14.85 10.65
C TRP A 68 -7.96 -13.66 10.93
N ASN A 69 -8.54 -12.46 11.07
CA ASN A 69 -7.78 -11.23 11.33
C ASN A 69 -7.06 -11.27 12.70
N GLN A 70 -7.72 -11.80 13.73
CA GLN A 70 -7.12 -11.95 15.05
C GLN A 70 -6.00 -12.99 15.06
N GLN A 71 -6.19 -14.13 14.38
CA GLN A 71 -5.13 -15.13 14.23
C GLN A 71 -3.92 -14.55 13.47
N GLN A 72 -4.16 -13.79 12.40
CA GLN A 72 -3.08 -13.17 11.63
C GLN A 72 -2.31 -12.14 12.45
N ALA A 73 -2.97 -11.34 13.29
CA ALA A 73 -2.31 -10.40 14.19
C ALA A 73 -1.40 -11.10 15.21
N THR A 74 -1.86 -12.22 15.80
CA THR A 74 -1.03 -13.03 16.71
C THR A 74 0.20 -13.60 15.98
N ARG A 75 0.00 -14.17 14.78
CA ARG A 75 1.11 -14.67 13.95
C ARG A 75 2.11 -13.58 13.61
N GLU A 76 1.64 -12.38 13.27
CA GLU A 76 2.49 -11.23 12.97
C GLU A 76 3.33 -10.80 14.19
N ALA A 77 2.73 -10.81 15.39
CA ALA A 77 3.43 -10.49 16.63
C ALA A 77 4.52 -11.52 16.98
N GLU A 78 4.22 -12.82 16.82
CA GLU A 78 5.18 -13.90 17.00
C GLU A 78 6.33 -13.81 15.99
N ALA A 79 6.00 -13.60 14.71
CA ALA A 79 6.99 -13.37 13.66
C ALA A 79 7.89 -12.18 14.00
N SER A 80 7.31 -11.06 14.44
CA SER A 80 8.05 -9.85 14.82
C SER A 80 9.03 -10.12 15.98
N ALA A 81 8.62 -10.89 16.97
CA ALA A 81 9.49 -11.26 18.09
C ALA A 81 10.67 -12.14 17.64
N MET A 82 10.41 -13.12 16.77
CA MET A 82 11.44 -14.02 16.25
C MET A 82 12.39 -13.31 15.28
N LEU A 83 11.88 -12.47 14.37
CA LEU A 83 12.70 -11.67 13.47
C LEU A 83 13.64 -10.76 14.25
N ARG A 84 13.17 -10.08 15.30
CA ARG A 84 14.04 -9.21 16.13
C ARG A 84 15.25 -9.96 16.69
N LYS A 85 15.09 -11.22 17.10
CA LYS A 85 16.21 -12.05 17.58
C LYS A 85 17.19 -12.35 16.45
N ALA A 86 16.69 -12.87 15.32
CA ALA A 86 17.53 -13.19 14.16
C ALA A 86 18.27 -11.97 13.60
N MET A 87 17.67 -10.78 13.69
CA MET A 87 18.29 -9.54 13.22
C MET A 87 19.53 -9.11 14.03
N THR A 88 19.72 -9.63 15.24
CA THR A 88 20.97 -9.37 15.99
C THR A 88 22.13 -10.07 15.29
N ALA A 89 22.01 -11.37 15.07
CA ALA A 89 23.01 -12.14 14.34
C ALA A 89 23.23 -11.65 12.89
N TYR A 90 22.15 -11.20 12.22
CA TYR A 90 22.27 -10.59 10.89
C TYR A 90 23.15 -9.33 10.91
N LYS A 91 22.96 -8.45 11.89
CA LYS A 91 23.72 -7.20 12.02
C LYS A 91 25.17 -7.43 12.40
N ASP A 92 25.43 -8.49 13.14
CA ASP A 92 26.79 -8.94 13.48
C ASP A 92 27.45 -9.74 12.34
N GLU A 93 26.82 -9.80 11.17
CA GLU A 93 27.26 -10.56 9.98
C GLU A 93 27.46 -12.07 10.24
N ASN A 94 26.93 -12.58 11.36
CA ASN A 94 26.90 -14.00 11.66
C ASN A 94 25.73 -14.66 10.94
N PHE A 95 25.88 -14.82 9.62
CA PHE A 95 24.82 -15.31 8.75
C PHE A 95 24.43 -16.76 9.02
N GLU A 96 25.34 -17.62 9.51
CA GLU A 96 24.96 -18.99 9.89
C GLU A 96 23.99 -18.98 11.07
N LEU A 97 24.27 -18.19 12.10
CA LEU A 97 23.36 -18.02 13.23
C LEU A 97 22.06 -17.31 12.82
N ALA A 98 22.14 -16.30 11.95
CA ALA A 98 20.96 -15.59 11.47
C ALA A 98 20.01 -16.50 10.67
N VAL A 99 20.55 -17.39 9.83
CA VAL A 99 19.76 -18.31 9.00
C VAL A 99 19.17 -19.45 9.83
N ASN A 100 20.00 -20.13 10.61
CA ASN A 100 19.64 -21.39 11.26
C ASN A 100 19.07 -21.17 12.67
N GLY A 101 19.50 -20.09 13.34
CA GLY A 101 19.28 -19.91 14.77
C GLY A 101 20.14 -20.85 15.60
N ASP A 102 19.75 -21.04 16.86
CA ASP A 102 20.41 -21.91 17.82
C ASP A 102 19.37 -22.61 18.73
N SER A 103 19.83 -23.21 19.83
CA SER A 103 18.95 -23.88 20.80
C SER A 103 17.99 -22.92 21.52
N THR A 104 18.24 -21.61 21.48
CA THR A 104 17.50 -20.58 22.23
C THR A 104 16.64 -19.69 21.34
N SER A 105 16.95 -19.64 20.04
CA SER A 105 16.34 -18.74 19.07
C SER A 105 16.20 -19.37 17.69
N ALA A 106 15.05 -19.18 17.06
CA ALA A 106 14.82 -19.61 15.70
C ALA A 106 15.45 -18.63 14.70
N GLY A 107 16.07 -19.16 13.64
CA GLY A 107 16.63 -18.35 12.56
C GLY A 107 15.64 -17.99 11.46
N LEU A 108 16.10 -17.21 10.49
CA LEU A 108 15.32 -16.73 9.35
C LEU A 108 14.70 -17.87 8.53
N ALA A 109 15.37 -19.02 8.38
CA ALA A 109 14.83 -20.15 7.60
C ALA A 109 13.53 -20.69 8.22
N LYS A 110 13.49 -20.82 9.54
CA LYS A 110 12.28 -21.24 10.26
C LYS A 110 11.20 -20.16 10.21
N LEU A 111 11.58 -18.90 10.28
CA LEU A 111 10.62 -17.81 10.23
C LEU A 111 9.94 -17.69 8.86
N VAL A 112 10.71 -17.82 7.76
CA VAL A 112 10.18 -17.80 6.38
C VAL A 112 9.18 -18.95 6.16
N THR A 113 9.46 -20.14 6.70
CA THR A 113 8.56 -21.30 6.54
C THR A 113 7.30 -21.20 7.41
N GLN A 114 7.41 -20.78 8.67
CA GLN A 114 6.27 -20.72 9.60
C GLN A 114 5.36 -19.50 9.40
N PHE A 115 5.93 -18.39 8.97
CA PHE A 115 5.23 -17.09 8.89
C PHE A 115 5.12 -16.57 7.46
N SER A 116 5.27 -17.43 6.45
CA SER A 116 4.97 -17.09 5.06
C SER A 116 3.58 -16.44 4.92
N GLY A 117 3.50 -15.36 4.13
CA GLY A 117 2.28 -14.57 3.96
C GLY A 117 1.96 -13.56 5.08
N THR A 118 2.74 -13.53 6.16
CA THR A 118 2.72 -12.41 7.14
C THR A 118 3.67 -11.31 6.68
N ALA A 119 3.42 -10.05 7.04
CA ALA A 119 4.28 -8.95 6.57
C ALA A 119 5.74 -9.10 7.08
N THR A 120 5.89 -9.58 8.31
CA THR A 120 7.20 -9.89 8.91
C THR A 120 7.85 -11.11 8.26
N GLY A 121 7.08 -12.16 7.93
CA GLY A 121 7.61 -13.33 7.23
C GLY A 121 8.17 -12.99 5.85
N GLU A 122 7.48 -12.10 5.12
CA GLU A 122 7.96 -11.58 3.83
C GLU A 122 9.19 -10.69 3.99
N THR A 123 9.25 -9.89 5.05
CA THR A 123 10.44 -9.10 5.40
C THR A 123 11.63 -10.00 5.73
N ALA A 124 11.42 -11.11 6.42
CA ALA A 124 12.47 -12.06 6.71
C ALA A 124 12.93 -12.85 5.48
N LYS A 125 12.02 -13.12 4.54
CA LYS A 125 12.34 -13.69 3.24
C LYS A 125 13.30 -12.77 2.48
N LEU A 126 13.08 -11.45 2.54
CA LEU A 126 14.01 -10.45 2.00
C LEU A 126 15.40 -10.55 2.66
N TYR A 127 15.47 -10.61 3.99
CA TYR A 127 16.76 -10.74 4.68
C TYR A 127 17.47 -12.06 4.37
N LEU A 128 16.74 -13.18 4.30
CA LEU A 128 17.30 -14.47 3.93
C LEU A 128 17.82 -14.46 2.48
N ALA A 129 17.09 -13.83 1.57
CA ALA A 129 17.52 -13.63 0.18
C ALA A 129 18.82 -12.81 0.12
N ASN A 130 18.92 -11.73 0.90
CA ASN A 130 20.14 -10.91 0.99
C ASN A 130 21.34 -11.73 1.49
N ILE A 131 21.14 -12.66 2.43
CA ILE A 131 22.21 -13.56 2.90
C ILE A 131 22.66 -14.48 1.76
N TYR A 132 21.72 -15.12 1.05
CA TYR A 132 22.08 -15.99 -0.07
C TYR A 132 22.77 -15.22 -1.21
N PHE A 133 22.34 -13.99 -1.48
CA PHE A 133 23.00 -13.11 -2.43
C PHE A 133 24.45 -12.83 -2.03
N GLN A 134 24.69 -12.45 -0.77
CA GLN A 134 26.04 -12.20 -0.25
C GLN A 134 26.93 -13.45 -0.27
N LYS A 135 26.36 -14.64 -0.06
CA LYS A 135 27.07 -15.92 -0.20
C LYS A 135 27.32 -16.33 -1.66
N GLY A 136 26.87 -15.54 -2.63
CA GLY A 136 26.97 -15.85 -4.06
C GLY A 136 25.99 -16.94 -4.55
N SER A 137 25.05 -17.36 -3.71
CA SER A 137 23.99 -18.31 -4.05
C SER A 137 22.85 -17.61 -4.79
N LEU A 138 23.15 -17.10 -5.99
CA LEU A 138 22.27 -16.20 -6.75
C LEU A 138 20.92 -16.83 -7.11
N ASP A 139 20.88 -18.12 -7.44
CA ASP A 139 19.62 -18.78 -7.81
C ASP A 139 18.69 -18.94 -6.61
N SER A 140 19.24 -19.29 -5.43
CA SER A 140 18.47 -19.34 -4.18
C SER A 140 17.99 -17.96 -3.75
N ALA A 141 18.85 -16.93 -3.90
CA ALA A 141 18.46 -15.54 -3.62
C ALA A 141 17.31 -15.09 -4.52
N LEU A 142 17.42 -15.35 -5.83
CA LEU A 142 16.41 -14.98 -6.82
C LEU A 142 15.07 -15.69 -6.58
N GLN A 143 15.10 -16.97 -6.21
CA GLN A 143 13.89 -17.70 -5.83
C GLN A 143 13.19 -17.08 -4.60
N LEU A 144 13.97 -16.64 -3.60
CA LEU A 144 13.39 -15.98 -2.44
C LEU A 144 12.86 -14.59 -2.77
N TYR A 145 13.63 -13.75 -3.48
CA TYR A 145 13.16 -12.41 -3.84
C TYR A 145 11.87 -12.45 -4.66
N SER A 146 11.82 -13.31 -5.68
CA SER A 146 10.65 -13.46 -6.56
C SER A 146 9.42 -14.06 -5.90
N SER A 147 9.59 -14.74 -4.76
CA SER A 147 8.48 -15.28 -3.96
C SER A 147 8.01 -14.34 -2.86
N ILE A 148 8.56 -13.13 -2.76
CA ILE A 148 8.09 -12.10 -1.81
C ILE A 148 6.76 -11.53 -2.31
N SER A 149 5.71 -11.65 -1.49
CA SER A 149 4.38 -11.11 -1.78
C SER A 149 3.94 -10.19 -0.65
N THR A 150 4.05 -8.89 -0.87
CA THR A 150 3.80 -7.87 0.16
C THR A 150 3.11 -6.64 -0.40
N SER A 151 2.24 -6.04 0.41
CA SER A 151 1.66 -4.72 0.14
C SER A 151 2.57 -3.57 0.60
N ALA A 152 3.64 -3.85 1.34
CA ALA A 152 4.58 -2.85 1.82
C ALA A 152 5.47 -2.35 0.67
N PRO A 153 5.33 -1.09 0.22
CA PRO A 153 6.01 -0.59 -0.98
C PRO A 153 7.53 -0.72 -0.90
N LEU A 154 8.11 -0.44 0.28
CA LEU A 154 9.55 -0.51 0.50
C LEU A 154 10.10 -1.94 0.37
N VAL A 155 9.41 -2.92 0.97
CA VAL A 155 9.82 -4.34 0.91
C VAL A 155 9.66 -4.87 -0.52
N ALA A 156 8.56 -4.52 -1.19
CA ALA A 156 8.34 -4.90 -2.59
C ALA A 156 9.42 -4.32 -3.52
N ALA A 157 9.78 -3.05 -3.35
CA ALA A 157 10.84 -2.41 -4.12
C ALA A 157 12.21 -3.05 -3.84
N ALA A 158 12.54 -3.28 -2.56
CA ALA A 158 13.79 -3.93 -2.17
C ALA A 158 13.92 -5.36 -2.72
N ALA A 159 12.83 -6.13 -2.73
CA ALA A 159 12.81 -7.46 -3.34
C ALA A 159 13.11 -7.39 -4.84
N THR A 160 12.44 -6.48 -5.56
CA THR A 160 12.66 -6.28 -7.00
C THR A 160 14.10 -5.80 -7.29
N ALA A 161 14.65 -4.92 -6.46
CA ALA A 161 16.05 -4.50 -6.56
C ALA A 161 17.03 -5.63 -6.25
N GLY A 162 16.71 -6.53 -5.31
CA GLY A 162 17.49 -7.73 -5.03
C GLY A 162 17.52 -8.70 -6.21
N GLU A 163 16.40 -8.90 -6.91
CA GLU A 163 16.38 -9.64 -8.18
C GLU A 163 17.26 -8.97 -9.23
N ALA A 164 17.18 -7.65 -9.35
CA ALA A 164 18.00 -6.87 -10.27
C ALA A 164 19.50 -7.09 -9.98
N ALA A 165 19.91 -7.02 -8.71
CA ALA A 165 21.28 -7.26 -8.28
C ALA A 165 21.73 -8.70 -8.60
N CYS A 166 20.86 -9.70 -8.47
CA CYS A 166 21.16 -11.07 -8.89
C CYS A 166 21.43 -11.14 -10.40
N TYR A 167 20.57 -10.54 -11.23
CA TYR A 167 20.78 -10.50 -12.68
C TYR A 167 22.02 -9.71 -13.08
N GLU A 168 22.31 -8.62 -12.38
CA GLU A 168 23.51 -7.82 -12.58
C GLU A 168 24.78 -8.62 -12.28
N GLN A 169 24.81 -9.38 -11.18
CA GLN A 169 25.92 -10.27 -10.84
C GLN A 169 26.09 -11.39 -11.89
N LYS A 170 24.98 -11.83 -12.52
CA LYS A 170 24.98 -12.77 -13.66
C LYS A 170 25.32 -12.10 -15.00
N LYS A 171 25.64 -10.80 -15.00
CA LYS A 171 25.94 -9.96 -16.17
C LYS A 171 24.78 -9.79 -17.16
N ASP A 172 23.56 -10.10 -16.74
CA ASP A 172 22.35 -9.75 -17.49
C ASP A 172 21.94 -8.31 -17.16
N PHE A 173 22.76 -7.37 -17.62
CA PHE A 173 22.65 -5.96 -17.27
C PHE A 173 21.35 -5.32 -17.77
N LYS A 174 20.85 -5.74 -18.94
CA LYS A 174 19.59 -5.23 -19.50
C LYS A 174 18.38 -5.61 -18.64
N LYS A 175 18.35 -6.85 -18.16
CA LYS A 175 17.30 -7.30 -17.24
C LYS A 175 17.42 -6.63 -15.88
N ALA A 176 18.63 -6.52 -15.35
CA ALA A 176 18.91 -5.80 -14.11
C ALA A 176 18.40 -4.36 -14.17
N ALA A 177 18.75 -3.61 -15.23
CA ALA A 177 18.32 -2.24 -15.42
C ALA A 177 16.78 -2.08 -15.43
N SER A 178 16.10 -3.01 -16.10
CA SER A 178 14.63 -3.03 -16.15
C SER A 178 14.01 -3.28 -14.78
N LEU A 179 14.59 -4.18 -13.99
CA LEU A 179 14.13 -4.49 -12.64
C LEU A 179 14.41 -3.35 -11.65
N TYR A 180 15.60 -2.73 -11.68
CA TYR A 180 15.87 -1.54 -10.87
C TYR A 180 14.90 -0.39 -11.19
N LYS A 181 14.59 -0.16 -12.47
CA LYS A 181 13.58 0.84 -12.86
C LYS A 181 12.19 0.49 -12.31
N SER A 182 11.83 -0.79 -12.30
CA SER A 182 10.59 -1.29 -11.69
C SER A 182 10.60 -1.09 -10.16
N ALA A 183 11.72 -1.33 -9.49
CA ALA A 183 11.88 -1.08 -8.06
C ALA A 183 11.69 0.41 -7.72
N ALA A 184 12.27 1.32 -8.52
CA ALA A 184 12.07 2.76 -8.39
C ALA A 184 10.59 3.17 -8.51
N ALA A 185 9.80 2.48 -9.33
CA ALA A 185 8.37 2.76 -9.49
C ALA A 185 7.49 2.21 -8.34
N LYS A 186 8.04 1.35 -7.47
CA LYS A 186 7.30 0.71 -6.36
C LYS A 186 7.40 1.49 -5.05
N VAL A 187 8.31 2.46 -4.93
CA VAL A 187 8.54 3.21 -3.69
C VAL A 187 8.34 4.71 -3.91
N GLY A 188 7.75 5.39 -2.93
CA GLY A 188 7.47 6.83 -3.02
C GLY A 188 8.46 7.73 -2.28
N ASN A 189 9.53 7.15 -1.71
CA ASN A 189 10.54 7.91 -0.98
C ASN A 189 11.71 8.23 -1.91
N ASP A 190 11.96 9.52 -2.09
CA ASP A 190 12.93 10.05 -3.05
C ASP A 190 14.35 9.48 -2.88
N SER A 191 14.79 9.22 -1.64
CA SER A 191 16.10 8.61 -1.38
C SER A 191 16.21 7.18 -1.90
N TYR A 192 15.14 6.38 -1.83
CA TYR A 192 15.14 5.04 -2.41
C TYR A 192 14.95 5.08 -3.92
N VAL A 193 14.09 5.98 -4.42
CA VAL A 193 13.88 6.17 -5.86
C VAL A 193 15.19 6.58 -6.53
N SER A 194 15.93 7.54 -5.96
CA SER A 194 17.19 8.02 -6.53
C SER A 194 18.24 6.92 -6.63
N VAL A 195 18.38 6.09 -5.59
CA VAL A 195 19.28 4.94 -5.58
C VAL A 195 18.92 3.95 -6.69
N TYR A 196 17.66 3.52 -6.77
CA TYR A 196 17.25 2.54 -7.79
C TYR A 196 17.32 3.07 -9.22
N LEU A 197 17.04 4.36 -9.45
CA LEU A 197 17.23 4.96 -10.77
C LEU A 197 18.71 5.04 -11.14
N ASN A 198 19.60 5.30 -10.17
CA ASN A 198 21.03 5.34 -10.40
C ASN A 198 21.58 3.94 -10.71
N ASP A 199 21.13 2.91 -9.99
CA ASP A 199 21.45 1.52 -10.30
C ASP A 199 20.94 1.09 -11.68
N ALA A 200 19.72 1.50 -12.04
CA ALA A 200 19.19 1.26 -13.39
C ALA A 200 20.03 1.93 -14.47
N ALA A 201 20.46 3.19 -14.27
CA ALA A 201 21.30 3.91 -15.21
C ALA A 201 22.67 3.24 -15.40
N ARG A 202 23.31 2.84 -14.28
CA ARG A 202 24.56 2.08 -14.29
C ARG A 202 24.42 0.75 -15.03
N ALA A 203 23.34 0.01 -14.77
CA ALA A 203 23.09 -1.26 -15.45
C ALA A 203 22.79 -1.07 -16.96
N PHE A 204 22.06 -0.02 -17.36
CA PHE A 204 21.87 0.30 -18.79
C PHE A 204 23.19 0.66 -19.48
N GLU A 205 24.06 1.42 -18.82
CA GLU A 205 25.39 1.72 -19.34
C GLU A 205 26.21 0.43 -19.55
N LEU A 206 26.23 -0.47 -18.57
CA LEU A 206 26.91 -1.76 -18.69
C LEU A 206 26.31 -2.66 -19.78
N ALA A 207 25.02 -2.49 -20.09
CA ALA A 207 24.36 -3.14 -21.21
C ALA A 207 24.65 -2.50 -22.58
N GLY A 208 25.37 -1.38 -22.62
CA GLY A 208 25.61 -0.59 -23.84
C GLY A 208 24.46 0.34 -24.24
N GLU A 209 23.39 0.40 -23.45
CA GLU A 209 22.18 1.20 -23.68
C GLU A 209 22.39 2.63 -23.15
N LYS A 210 23.34 3.33 -23.78
CA LYS A 210 23.83 4.65 -23.35
C LYS A 210 22.72 5.72 -23.32
N LYS A 211 21.75 5.64 -24.23
CA LYS A 211 20.66 6.61 -24.31
C LYS A 211 19.74 6.50 -23.08
N GLU A 212 19.35 5.28 -22.75
CA GLU A 212 18.52 4.94 -21.60
C GLU A 212 19.19 5.33 -20.29
N ALA A 213 20.50 5.06 -20.17
CA ALA A 213 21.29 5.50 -19.02
C ALA A 213 21.28 7.03 -18.88
N LEU A 214 21.50 7.78 -19.96
CA LEU A 214 21.46 9.24 -19.96
C LEU A 214 20.08 9.78 -19.58
N GLU A 215 18.99 9.21 -20.10
CA GLU A 215 17.62 9.63 -19.76
C GLU A 215 17.35 9.51 -18.25
N LEU A 216 17.78 8.41 -17.62
CA LEU A 216 17.62 8.21 -16.18
C LEU A 216 18.50 9.17 -15.36
N LEU A 217 19.74 9.44 -15.80
CA LEU A 217 20.63 10.37 -15.12
C LEU A 217 20.14 11.83 -15.22
N GLU A 218 19.62 12.25 -16.37
CA GLU A 218 19.03 13.57 -16.54
C GLU A 218 17.79 13.73 -15.64
N ARG A 219 16.99 12.66 -15.51
CA ARG A 219 15.89 12.62 -14.53
C ARG A 219 16.39 12.75 -13.09
N LEU A 220 17.44 12.01 -12.71
CA LEU A 220 18.08 12.12 -11.39
C LEU A 220 18.54 13.54 -11.08
N LYS A 221 19.26 14.16 -12.02
CA LYS A 221 19.74 15.54 -11.89
C LYS A 221 18.60 16.53 -11.70
N LYS A 222 17.49 16.36 -12.41
CA LYS A 222 16.35 17.29 -12.41
C LYS A 222 15.41 17.10 -11.22
N GLU A 223 15.02 15.86 -10.94
CA GLU A 223 13.95 15.54 -9.98
C GLU A 223 14.50 15.24 -8.58
N PHE A 224 15.75 14.79 -8.46
CA PHE A 224 16.33 14.28 -7.20
C PHE A 224 17.62 15.02 -6.80
N SER A 225 17.74 16.31 -7.16
CA SER A 225 18.96 17.11 -6.99
C SER A 225 19.47 17.27 -5.55
N ASP A 226 18.61 17.05 -4.56
CA ASP A 226 18.89 17.07 -3.13
C ASP A 226 19.42 15.72 -2.59
N THR A 227 19.29 14.64 -3.37
CA THR A 227 19.88 13.33 -3.07
C THR A 227 21.35 13.27 -3.46
N LYS A 228 22.08 12.27 -2.95
CA LYS A 228 23.46 12.04 -3.35
C LYS A 228 23.54 11.70 -4.84
N GLU A 229 22.66 10.84 -5.32
CA GLU A 229 22.64 10.36 -6.69
C GLU A 229 22.33 11.49 -7.68
N GLY A 230 21.39 12.39 -7.35
CA GLY A 230 21.09 13.55 -8.19
C GLY A 230 22.25 14.54 -8.30
N ARG A 231 23.01 14.76 -7.22
CA ARG A 231 24.24 15.59 -7.27
C ARG A 231 25.35 14.93 -8.10
N ASP A 232 25.48 13.62 -8.03
CA ASP A 232 26.50 12.87 -8.77
C ASP A 232 26.12 12.65 -10.24
N ALA A 233 24.84 12.77 -10.60
CA ALA A 233 24.33 12.53 -11.94
C ALA A 233 24.98 13.41 -13.01
N GLU A 234 25.29 14.67 -12.71
CA GLU A 234 25.96 15.58 -13.67
C GLU A 234 27.33 15.05 -14.11
N LYS A 235 28.11 14.52 -13.16
CA LYS A 235 29.41 13.92 -13.46
C LYS A 235 29.27 12.66 -14.31
N ALA A 236 28.28 11.83 -14.00
CA ALA A 236 27.98 10.62 -14.78
C ALA A 236 27.55 10.97 -16.22
N ILE A 237 26.70 11.98 -16.39
CA ILE A 237 26.27 12.49 -17.70
C ILE A 237 27.46 12.97 -18.52
N ALA A 238 28.35 13.77 -17.93
CA ALA A 238 29.53 14.28 -18.62
C ALA A 238 30.46 13.15 -19.10
N ARG A 239 30.71 12.15 -18.24
CA ARG A 239 31.51 10.96 -18.57
C ARG A 239 30.88 10.11 -19.68
N LEU A 240 29.56 9.99 -19.68
CA LEU A 240 28.86 9.29 -20.75
C LEU A 240 28.93 10.09 -22.05
N LYS A 241 28.82 11.41 -22.05
CA LYS A 241 28.81 12.20 -23.29
C LYS A 241 30.19 12.42 -23.94
N SER A 242 31.29 12.26 -23.19
CA SER A 242 32.66 12.26 -23.74
C SER A 242 32.95 11.04 -24.62
#